data_AF-A0A2H6NGT7-F1
#
_entry.id   AF-A0A2H6NGT7-F1
#
_cell.length_a   1.000
_cell.length_b   1.000
_cell.length_c   1.000
_cell.angle_alpha   90.00
_cell.angle_beta   90.00
_cell.angle_gamma   90.00
#
_symmetry.space_group_name_H-M   'P 1'
#
loop_
_entity.id
_entity.type
_entity.pdbx_description
1 polymer ?
#
loop_
_entity_poly.entity_id
_entity_poly.type
_entity_poly.pdbx_seq_one_letter_code
_entity_poly.pdbx_strand_id
1 'polypeptide(L)'
;NEVVTLWYRPPDVLLGSTEYSTPIDMWGVGCIHYEMVTGRPMFPGSTVKEELNLIFRMLGTPTEESWPGITSNEEFKAYQFTQYRAQLLINHAPRLDTEGIDLLTSLLLYEAKQRISAESALRHPYFMILDERVHLLPETASIFSLKEIQLQKDPGCRGSSFHHVARGKNRRQSIF
;
A
#
# COMPACT_ATOMS: atom_id res chain seq x y z
N ASN A 1 -2.27 -9.53 24.84
CA ASN A 1 -1.49 -8.85 23.79
C ASN A 1 -1.67 -9.60 22.49
N GLU A 2 -2.70 -9.24 21.74
CA GLU A 2 -2.82 -9.65 20.35
C GLU A 2 -1.77 -8.86 19.55
N VAL A 3 -0.80 -9.56 18.96
CA VAL A 3 0.14 -8.96 18.02
C VAL A 3 -0.63 -8.77 16.71
N VAL A 4 -1.32 -7.64 16.57
CA VAL A 4 -1.93 -7.26 15.30
C VAL A 4 -0.91 -6.48 14.50
N THR A 5 -0.54 -6.99 13.32
CA THR A 5 0.42 -6.34 12.43
C THR A 5 -0.10 -4.97 11.99
N LEU A 6 0.70 -3.92 12.19
CA LEU A 6 0.33 -2.53 11.90
C LEU A 6 0.46 -2.15 10.42
N TRP A 7 1.21 -2.93 9.63
CA TRP A 7 1.76 -2.54 8.32
C TRP A 7 0.73 -2.20 7.23
N TYR A 8 -0.53 -2.57 7.46
CA TYR A 8 -1.65 -2.37 6.54
C TYR A 8 -2.74 -1.47 7.14
N ARG A 9 -2.50 -0.87 8.32
CA ARG A 9 -3.46 0.03 8.96
C ARG A 9 -3.32 1.44 8.40
N PRO A 10 -4.44 2.09 8.06
CA PRO A 10 -4.36 3.43 7.49
C PRO A 10 -4.10 4.51 8.55
N PRO A 11 -3.53 5.66 8.16
CA PRO A 11 -3.10 6.70 9.08
C PRO A 11 -4.26 7.37 9.84
N ASP A 12 -5.45 7.44 9.26
CA ASP A 12 -6.67 7.95 9.92
C ASP A 12 -7.13 7.06 11.07
N VAL A 13 -7.10 5.73 10.90
CA VAL A 13 -7.36 4.78 12.00
C VAL A 13 -6.26 4.83 13.05
N LEU A 14 -5.00 4.97 12.63
CA LEU A 14 -3.85 5.09 13.55
C LEU A 14 -3.86 6.40 14.36
N LEU A 15 -4.58 7.42 13.91
CA LEU A 15 -4.81 8.70 14.59
C LEU A 15 -6.21 8.82 15.22
N GLY A 16 -6.86 7.69 15.48
CA GLY A 16 -8.06 7.60 16.30
C GLY A 16 -9.39 7.76 15.56
N SER A 17 -9.42 7.71 14.22
CA SER A 17 -10.69 7.68 13.48
C SER A 17 -11.52 6.45 13.88
N THR A 18 -12.79 6.69 14.19
CA THR A 18 -13.78 5.66 14.51
C THR A 18 -14.70 5.34 13.32
N GLU A 19 -14.47 5.97 12.16
CA GLU A 19 -15.24 5.74 10.94
C GLU A 19 -14.86 4.41 10.28
N TYR A 20 -15.37 3.30 10.82
CA TYR A 20 -15.20 1.98 10.21
C TYR A 20 -16.05 1.85 8.95
N SER A 21 -15.38 1.85 7.81
CA SER A 21 -16.02 1.80 6.49
C SER A 21 -15.14 1.05 5.48
N THR A 22 -15.74 0.64 4.36
CA THR A 22 -15.05 -0.11 3.30
C THR A 22 -13.79 0.56 2.74
N PRO A 23 -13.63 1.91 2.70
CA PRO A 23 -12.39 2.53 2.24
C PRO A 23 -11.17 2.31 3.17
N ILE A 24 -11.36 1.80 4.39
CA ILE A 24 -10.25 1.36 5.25
C ILE A 24 -9.45 0.25 4.54
N ASP A 25 -10.14 -0.70 3.92
CA ASP A 25 -9.51 -1.83 3.25
C ASP A 25 -8.66 -1.38 2.05
N MET A 26 -9.04 -0.29 1.40
CA MET A 26 -8.36 0.22 0.20
C MET A 26 -6.94 0.71 0.48
N TRP A 27 -6.64 1.17 1.69
CA TRP A 27 -5.27 1.46 2.10
C TRP A 27 -4.41 0.19 2.12
N GLY A 28 -4.94 -0.88 2.71
CA GLY A 28 -4.29 -2.19 2.74
C GLY A 28 -4.04 -2.73 1.33
N VAL A 29 -4.98 -2.53 0.40
CA VAL A 29 -4.79 -2.85 -1.02
C VAL A 29 -3.60 -2.10 -1.60
N GLY A 30 -3.44 -0.81 -1.31
CA GLY A 30 -2.27 -0.01 -1.72
C GLY A 30 -0.95 -0.56 -1.18
N CYS A 31 -0.89 -0.85 0.13
CA CYS A 31 0.29 -1.45 0.77
C CYS A 31 0.66 -2.80 0.14
N ILE A 32 -0.32 -3.68 -0.08
CA ILE A 32 -0.12 -5.00 -0.71
C ILE A 32 0.30 -4.85 -2.17
N HIS A 33 -0.30 -3.90 -2.91
CA HIS A 33 0.10 -3.61 -4.29
C HIS A 33 1.57 -3.22 -4.39
N TYR A 34 2.04 -2.32 -3.51
CA TYR A 34 3.45 -1.99 -3.39
C TYR A 34 4.32 -3.21 -3.06
N GLU A 35 3.88 -4.04 -2.11
CA GLU A 35 4.63 -5.22 -1.68
C GLU A 35 4.72 -6.29 -2.77
N MET A 36 3.66 -6.53 -3.55
CA MET A 36 3.68 -7.43 -4.71
C MET A 36 4.71 -6.99 -5.76
N VAL A 37 4.83 -5.67 -5.96
CA VAL A 37 5.76 -5.11 -6.96
C VAL A 37 7.20 -5.11 -6.46
N THR A 38 7.44 -4.83 -5.18
CA THR A 38 8.79 -4.61 -4.64
C THR A 38 9.36 -5.79 -3.87
N GLY A 39 8.51 -6.75 -3.48
CA GLY A 39 8.88 -7.91 -2.64
C GLY A 39 9.15 -7.55 -1.18
N ARG A 40 8.77 -6.36 -0.72
CA ARG A 40 8.97 -5.90 0.67
C ARG A 40 7.78 -5.07 1.15
N PRO A 41 7.46 -5.10 2.46
CA PRO A 41 6.37 -4.30 3.01
C PRO A 41 6.65 -2.80 2.84
N MET A 42 5.59 -2.03 2.59
CA MET A 42 5.67 -0.58 2.36
C MET A 42 5.98 0.18 3.66
N PHE A 43 5.27 -0.16 4.74
CA PHE A 43 5.37 0.48 6.05
C PHE A 43 5.54 -0.58 7.16
N PRO A 44 6.78 -1.07 7.41
CA PRO A 44 7.01 -2.10 8.43
C PRO A 44 7.24 -1.53 9.83
N GLY A 45 6.33 -0.72 10.37
CA GLY A 45 6.45 -0.12 11.70
C GLY A 45 6.18 -1.11 12.83
N SER A 46 6.86 -0.93 13.97
CA SER A 46 6.70 -1.76 15.17
C SER A 46 5.79 -1.11 16.22
N THR A 47 5.52 0.19 16.10
CA THR A 47 4.64 0.96 16.98
C THR A 47 3.76 1.90 16.14
N VAL A 48 2.63 2.37 16.68
CA VAL A 48 1.74 3.33 16.00
C VAL A 48 2.50 4.58 15.55
N LYS A 49 3.35 5.15 16.41
CA LYS A 49 4.17 6.32 16.08
C LYS A 49 5.17 6.02 14.95
N GLU A 50 5.81 4.85 15.00
CA GLU A 50 6.78 4.46 13.97
C GLU A 50 6.10 4.22 12.62
N GLU A 51 4.95 3.56 12.61
CA GLU A 51 4.12 3.33 11.43
C GLU A 51 3.73 4.66 10.77
N LEU A 52 3.16 5.59 11.54
CA LEU A 52 2.83 6.94 11.06
C LEU A 52 4.06 7.69 10.54
N ASN A 53 5.21 7.56 11.21
CA ASN A 53 6.44 8.20 10.76
C ASN A 53 6.93 7.64 9.42
N LEU A 54 6.82 6.33 9.19
CA LEU A 54 7.15 5.70 7.91
C LEU A 54 6.21 6.19 6.80
N ILE A 55 4.91 6.26 7.09
CA ILE A 55 3.90 6.80 6.17
C ILE A 55 4.25 8.23 5.80
N PHE A 56 4.47 9.11 6.78
CA PHE A 56 4.74 10.53 6.52
C PHE A 56 6.09 10.76 5.86
N ARG A 57 7.09 9.93 6.15
CA ARG A 57 8.37 10.01 5.44
C ARG A 57 8.23 9.74 3.94
N MET A 58 7.28 8.89 3.54
CA MET A 58 7.05 8.54 2.14
C MET A 58 6.06 9.50 1.46
N LEU A 59 4.89 9.72 2.06
CA LEU A 59 3.79 10.49 1.50
C LEU A 59 3.84 11.98 1.83
N GLY A 60 4.74 12.39 2.73
CA GLY A 60 4.83 13.74 3.28
C GLY A 60 4.17 13.84 4.65
N THR A 61 4.50 14.87 5.41
CA THR A 61 3.75 15.16 6.64
C THR A 61 2.46 15.90 6.26
N PRO A 62 1.28 15.46 6.74
CA PRO A 62 0.01 16.05 6.31
C PRO A 62 -0.10 17.51 6.72
N THR A 63 -0.76 18.29 5.86
CA THR A 63 -1.10 19.71 6.07
C THR A 63 -2.62 19.85 6.02
N GLU A 64 -3.14 21.03 6.35
CA GLU A 64 -4.59 21.31 6.19
C GLU A 64 -5.07 21.21 4.74
N GLU A 65 -4.16 21.29 3.76
CA GLU A 65 -4.49 21.09 2.35
C GLU A 65 -4.61 19.60 2.00
N SER A 66 -3.66 18.77 2.46
CA SER A 66 -3.66 17.34 2.15
C SER A 66 -4.51 16.48 3.08
N TRP A 67 -4.87 17.01 4.25
CA TRP A 67 -5.77 16.38 5.21
C TRP A 67 -6.43 17.47 6.09
N PRO A 68 -7.60 17.99 5.67
CA PRO A 68 -8.33 19.00 6.42
C PRO A 68 -8.65 18.56 7.86
N GLY A 69 -8.37 19.43 8.83
CA GLY A 69 -8.59 19.19 10.26
C GLY A 69 -7.44 18.48 10.98
N ILE A 70 -6.38 18.05 10.29
CA ILE A 70 -5.28 17.29 10.91
C ILE A 70 -4.55 18.08 12.00
N THR A 71 -4.42 19.41 11.88
CA THR A 71 -3.75 20.23 12.90
C THR A 71 -4.57 20.35 14.20
N SER A 72 -5.86 20.03 14.15
CA SER A 72 -6.71 20.00 15.34
C SER A 72 -6.63 18.67 16.10
N ASN A 73 -6.21 17.58 15.44
CA ASN A 73 -6.10 16.24 16.04
C ASN A 73 -5.06 16.21 17.18
N GLU A 74 -5.48 15.80 18.38
CA GLU A 74 -4.65 15.83 19.59
C GLU A 74 -3.51 14.80 19.56
N GLU A 75 -3.74 13.60 19.04
CA GLU A 75 -2.73 12.56 18.92
C GLU A 75 -1.61 12.99 17.95
N PHE A 76 -1.99 13.56 16.80
CA PHE A 76 -1.06 14.08 15.81
C PHE A 76 -0.16 15.17 16.42
N LYS A 77 -0.75 16.13 17.14
CA LYS A 77 0.00 17.18 17.86
C LYS A 77 0.94 16.59 18.92
N ALA A 78 0.47 15.61 19.68
CA ALA A 78 1.23 14.99 20.77
C ALA A 78 2.48 14.25 20.26
N TYR A 79 2.41 13.63 19.07
CA TYR A 79 3.53 12.88 18.53
C TYR A 79 4.69 13.75 18.01
N GLN A 80 4.42 15.02 17.67
CA GLN A 80 5.41 15.99 17.18
C GLN A 80 6.25 15.43 16.02
N PHE A 81 5.59 15.02 14.94
CA PHE A 81 6.26 14.45 13.77
C PHE A 81 7.22 15.45 13.10
N THR A 82 8.31 14.93 12.55
CA THR A 82 9.18 15.70 11.64
C THR A 82 8.38 16.11 10.40
N GLN A 83 8.65 17.30 9.86
CA GLN A 83 8.05 17.75 8.61
C GLN A 83 8.80 17.14 7.42
N TYR A 84 8.12 16.28 6.67
CA TYR A 84 8.63 15.61 5.48
C TYR A 84 7.97 16.15 4.23
N ARG A 85 8.75 16.27 3.15
CA ARG A 85 8.21 16.45 1.81
C ARG A 85 7.85 15.08 1.22
N ALA A 86 6.72 15.01 0.53
CA ALA A 86 6.32 13.82 -0.22
C ALA A 86 7.41 13.38 -1.19
N GLN A 87 7.67 12.08 -1.24
CA GLN A 87 8.60 11.46 -2.18
C GLN A 87 7.83 10.94 -3.39
N LEU A 88 8.49 10.91 -4.55
CA LEU A 88 7.89 10.33 -5.75
C LEU A 88 7.86 8.80 -5.61
N LEU A 89 6.66 8.20 -5.62
CA LEU A 89 6.49 6.75 -5.43
C LEU A 89 7.20 5.91 -6.49
N ILE A 90 7.37 6.43 -7.71
CA ILE A 90 8.12 5.77 -8.79
C ILE A 90 9.58 5.46 -8.39
N ASN A 91 10.18 6.26 -7.52
CA ASN A 91 11.54 6.01 -7.02
C ASN A 91 11.59 4.83 -6.04
N HIS A 92 10.46 4.46 -5.44
CA HIS A 92 10.34 3.38 -4.47
C HIS A 92 9.76 2.10 -5.05
N ALA A 93 9.03 2.21 -6.17
CA ALA A 93 8.44 1.11 -6.93
C ALA A 93 8.72 1.29 -8.43
N PRO A 94 10.00 1.22 -8.87
CA PRO A 94 10.39 1.51 -10.26
C PRO A 94 9.89 0.46 -11.29
N ARG A 95 9.26 -0.62 -10.82
CA ARG A 95 8.61 -1.64 -11.65
C ARG A 95 7.16 -1.28 -12.02
N LEU A 96 6.58 -0.25 -11.41
CA LEU A 96 5.30 0.32 -11.82
C LEU A 96 5.51 1.30 -12.97
N ASP A 97 4.56 1.30 -13.90
CA ASP A 97 4.40 2.35 -14.90
C ASP A 97 3.61 3.54 -14.32
N THR A 98 3.31 4.53 -15.16
CA THR A 98 2.58 5.74 -14.74
C THR A 98 1.19 5.40 -14.18
N GLU A 99 0.47 4.50 -14.85
CA GLU A 99 -0.88 4.09 -14.42
C GLU A 99 -0.85 3.31 -13.11
N GLY A 100 0.19 2.50 -12.87
CA GLY A 100 0.38 1.80 -11.61
C GLY A 100 0.70 2.75 -10.46
N ILE A 101 1.52 3.77 -10.71
CA ILE A 101 1.79 4.83 -9.71
C ILE A 101 0.55 5.66 -9.43
N ASP A 102 -0.25 5.97 -10.45
CA ASP A 102 -1.50 6.71 -10.30
C ASP A 102 -2.54 5.93 -9.47
N LEU A 103 -2.71 4.64 -9.76
CA LEU A 103 -3.56 3.75 -8.96
C LEU A 103 -3.06 3.66 -7.51
N LEU A 104 -1.76 3.45 -7.31
CA LEU A 104 -1.17 3.36 -5.97
C LEU A 104 -1.38 4.65 -5.17
N THR A 105 -1.26 5.81 -5.83
CA THR A 105 -1.49 7.12 -5.21
C THR A 105 -2.96 7.30 -4.82
N SER A 106 -3.88 6.85 -5.67
CA SER A 106 -5.33 6.90 -5.42
C SER A 106 -5.80 5.96 -4.28
N LEU A 107 -5.03 4.91 -3.98
CA LEU A 107 -5.27 4.01 -2.85
C LEU A 107 -4.72 4.55 -1.52
N LEU A 108 -3.59 5.27 -1.57
CA LEU A 108 -2.81 5.70 -0.40
C LEU A 108 -3.07 7.15 0.02
N LEU A 109 -4.35 7.52 0.09
CA LEU A 109 -4.77 8.83 0.59
C LEU A 109 -5.02 8.80 2.10
N TYR A 110 -4.70 9.90 2.78
CA TYR A 110 -4.88 10.01 4.23
C TYR A 110 -6.35 9.83 4.63
N GLU A 111 -7.24 10.57 3.98
CA GLU A 111 -8.68 10.49 4.23
C GLU A 111 -9.30 9.27 3.54
N ALA A 112 -9.93 8.39 4.33
CA ALA A 112 -10.64 7.22 3.83
C ALA A 112 -11.62 7.55 2.68
N LYS A 113 -12.40 8.63 2.81
CA LYS A 113 -13.45 9.01 1.84
C LYS A 113 -12.91 9.41 0.47
N GLN A 114 -11.63 9.78 0.38
CA GLN A 114 -11.00 10.17 -0.89
C GLN A 114 -10.36 8.98 -1.61
N ARG A 115 -10.15 7.85 -0.94
CA ARG A 115 -9.55 6.66 -1.54
C ARG A 115 -10.44 6.10 -2.63
N ILE A 116 -9.83 5.69 -3.74
CA ILE A 116 -10.54 5.01 -4.83
C ILE A 116 -11.25 3.76 -4.29
N SER A 117 -12.52 3.57 -4.67
CA SER A 117 -13.27 2.36 -4.31
C SER A 117 -12.73 1.13 -5.04
N ALA A 118 -12.94 -0.08 -4.50
CA ALA A 118 -12.55 -1.32 -5.18
C ALA A 118 -13.18 -1.44 -6.58
N GLU A 119 -14.45 -1.07 -6.71
CA GLU A 119 -15.17 -1.07 -7.98
C GLU A 119 -14.55 -0.08 -9.00
N SER A 120 -14.18 1.12 -8.56
CA SER A 120 -13.53 2.10 -9.44
C SER A 120 -12.10 1.68 -9.79
N ALA A 121 -11.37 1.11 -8.83
CA ALA A 121 -10.02 0.60 -9.02
C ALA A 121 -9.96 -0.51 -10.06
N LEU A 122 -10.95 -1.41 -10.11
CA LEU A 122 -11.03 -2.44 -11.15
C LEU A 122 -11.16 -1.85 -12.57
N ARG A 123 -11.72 -0.65 -12.72
CA ARG A 123 -11.86 0.05 -14.01
C ARG A 123 -10.72 1.02 -14.31
N HIS A 124 -9.68 1.03 -13.48
CA HIS A 124 -8.54 1.92 -13.63
C HIS A 124 -7.73 1.59 -14.90
N PRO A 125 -7.15 2.59 -15.60
CA PRO A 125 -6.26 2.36 -16.75
C PRO A 125 -5.17 1.30 -16.54
N TYR A 126 -4.68 1.17 -15.31
CA TYR A 126 -3.71 0.14 -14.89
C TYR A 126 -4.14 -1.29 -15.24
N PHE A 127 -5.45 -1.59 -15.20
CA PHE A 127 -5.99 -2.92 -15.52
C PHE A 127 -6.51 -3.05 -16.96
N MET A 128 -6.42 -2.00 -17.81
CA MET A 128 -6.92 -2.04 -19.19
C MET A 128 -6.10 -2.94 -20.12
N ILE A 129 -4.95 -3.45 -19.66
CA ILE A 129 -4.23 -4.54 -20.35
C ILE A 129 -5.01 -5.86 -20.30
N LEU A 130 -5.91 -6.01 -19.32
CA LEU A 130 -6.80 -7.15 -19.22
C LEU A 130 -7.99 -6.94 -20.16
N ASP A 131 -8.46 -8.03 -20.77
CA ASP A 131 -9.59 -8.01 -21.69
C ASP A 131 -10.87 -7.51 -20.98
N GLU A 132 -11.66 -6.66 -21.66
CA GLU A 132 -12.91 -6.08 -21.10
C GLU A 132 -13.90 -7.16 -20.61
N ARG A 133 -13.83 -8.38 -21.17
CA ARG A 133 -14.64 -9.52 -20.73
C ARG A 133 -14.42 -9.89 -19.27
N VAL A 134 -13.29 -9.53 -18.66
CA VAL A 134 -13.04 -9.73 -17.22
C VAL A 134 -14.12 -9.04 -16.39
N HIS A 135 -14.61 -7.87 -16.82
CA HIS A 135 -15.67 -7.14 -16.12
C HIS A 135 -17.07 -7.70 -16.35
N LEU A 136 -17.24 -8.63 -17.29
CA LEU A 136 -18.52 -9.26 -17.64
C LEU A 136 -18.68 -10.66 -17.02
N LEU A 137 -17.67 -11.14 -16.29
CA LEU A 137 -17.73 -12.44 -15.65
C LEU A 137 -18.77 -12.48 -14.51
N PRO A 138 -19.53 -13.58 -14.37
CA PRO A 138 -20.33 -13.81 -13.17
C PRO A 138 -19.46 -13.82 -11.92
N GLU A 139 -20.00 -13.38 -10.78
CA GLU A 139 -19.27 -13.32 -9.49
C GLU A 139 -18.69 -14.68 -9.06
N THR A 140 -19.29 -15.78 -9.51
CA THR A 140 -18.84 -17.15 -9.21
C THR A 140 -17.80 -17.70 -10.20
N ALA A 141 -17.53 -16.98 -11.29
CA ALA A 141 -16.61 -17.41 -12.33
C ALA A 141 -15.17 -16.97 -12.04
N SER A 142 -14.20 -17.84 -12.31
CA SER A 142 -12.78 -17.50 -12.23
C SER A 142 -12.36 -16.63 -13.42
N ILE A 143 -11.49 -15.65 -13.21
CA ILE A 143 -10.88 -14.86 -14.30
C ILE A 143 -10.10 -15.72 -15.30
N PHE A 144 -9.59 -16.87 -14.86
CA PHE A 144 -8.87 -17.85 -15.70
C PHE A 144 -9.80 -18.68 -16.59
N SER A 145 -11.11 -18.47 -16.52
CA SER A 145 -12.06 -19.03 -17.50
C SER A 145 -11.94 -18.37 -18.88
N LEU A 146 -11.40 -17.14 -18.93
CA LEU A 146 -11.03 -16.45 -20.16
C LEU A 146 -9.68 -16.99 -20.65
N LYS A 147 -9.63 -17.49 -21.90
CA LYS A 147 -8.43 -18.13 -22.46
C LYS A 147 -7.24 -17.17 -22.57
N GLU A 148 -7.54 -15.89 -22.65
CA GLU A 148 -6.62 -14.77 -22.79
C GLU A 148 -5.94 -14.43 -21.47
N ILE A 149 -6.55 -14.77 -20.34
CA ILE A 149 -6.00 -14.57 -19.00
C ILE A 149 -5.25 -15.82 -18.59
N GLN A 150 -3.93 -15.74 -18.64
CA GLN A 150 -3.05 -16.83 -18.24
C GLN A 150 -2.01 -16.33 -17.24
N LEU A 151 -1.76 -17.16 -16.22
CA LEU A 151 -0.67 -16.89 -15.29
C LEU A 151 0.66 -17.09 -16.01
N GLN A 152 1.48 -16.05 -16.05
CA GLN A 152 2.84 -16.14 -16.56
C GLN A 152 3.70 -16.93 -15.58
N LYS A 153 4.55 -17.83 -16.11
CA LYS A 153 5.53 -18.53 -15.27
C LYS A 153 6.46 -17.51 -14.65
N ASP A 154 6.68 -17.62 -13.34
CA ASP A 154 7.71 -16.84 -12.67
C ASP A 154 9.06 -17.16 -13.35
N PRO A 155 9.74 -16.17 -13.95
CA PRO A 155 11.05 -16.39 -14.57
C PRO A 155 12.12 -16.84 -13.57
N GLY A 156 11.81 -16.84 -12.26
CA GLY A 156 12.73 -17.11 -11.18
C GLY A 156 13.57 -15.87 -10.92
N CYS A 157 13.77 -15.53 -9.65
CA CYS A 157 14.65 -14.44 -9.26
C CYS A 157 16.07 -14.67 -9.81
N ARG A 158 16.46 -13.96 -10.87
CA ARG A 158 17.89 -13.63 -11.04
C ARG A 158 18.23 -12.78 -9.84
N GLY A 159 19.01 -13.34 -8.92
CA GLY A 159 19.46 -12.69 -7.71
C GLY A 159 19.87 -11.25 -8.02
N SER A 160 19.16 -10.32 -7.40
CA SER A 160 19.64 -8.95 -7.28
C SER A 160 20.98 -9.04 -6.57
N SER A 161 22.08 -9.04 -7.34
CA SER A 161 23.45 -8.97 -6.84
C SER A 161 23.68 -7.58 -6.27
N PHE A 162 23.04 -7.27 -5.14
CA PHE A 162 23.33 -6.08 -4.37
C PHE A 162 24.04 -6.51 -3.09
N HIS A 163 25.24 -5.98 -2.93
CA HIS A 163 26.19 -6.32 -1.89
C HIS A 163 25.53 -6.29 -0.50
N HIS A 164 25.40 -7.48 0.09
CA HIS A 164 25.16 -7.65 1.51
C HIS A 164 26.37 -7.07 2.26
N VAL A 165 26.22 -5.90 2.88
CA VAL A 165 27.09 -5.53 4.00
C VAL A 165 26.72 -6.45 5.14
N ALA A 166 27.61 -7.40 5.42
CA ALA A 166 27.43 -8.42 6.42
C ALA A 166 27.43 -7.81 7.84
N ARG A 167 26.38 -8.12 8.62
CA ARG A 167 26.53 -8.44 10.05
C ARG A 167 25.30 -9.15 10.63
N GLY A 168 25.45 -10.48 10.79
CA GLY A 168 25.23 -11.13 12.09
C GLY A 168 23.82 -11.60 12.50
N LYS A 169 23.56 -12.87 12.19
CA LYS A 169 22.97 -13.94 13.03
C LYS A 169 21.44 -14.06 13.23
N ASN A 170 20.99 -15.28 12.90
CA ASN A 170 19.81 -16.05 13.32
C ASN A 170 18.49 -15.82 12.57
N ARG A 171 18.41 -16.34 11.33
CA ARG A 171 17.13 -16.79 10.76
C ARG A 171 16.83 -18.22 11.21
N ARG A 172 15.77 -18.40 11.99
CA ARG A 172 15.13 -19.70 12.22
C ARG A 172 14.44 -20.13 10.93
N GLN A 173 14.80 -21.29 10.40
CA GLN A 173 14.07 -21.97 9.33
C GLN A 173 12.73 -22.46 9.91
N SER A 174 11.61 -22.11 9.27
CA SER A 174 10.34 -22.77 9.51
C SER A 174 10.24 -23.95 8.56
N ILE A 175 9.99 -25.12 9.15
CA ILE A 175 9.72 -26.37 8.48
C ILE A 175 8.21 -26.41 8.24
N PHE A 176 7.81 -26.54 6.98
CA PHE A 176 6.73 -27.41 6.55
C PHE A 176 7.28 -28.25 5.41
#